data_AF-A3QRH9-F1
#
_entry.id   AF-A3QRH9-F1
#
_cell.length_a   1.000
_cell.length_b   1.000
_cell.length_c   1.000
_cell.angle_alpha   90.00
_cell.angle_beta   90.00
_cell.angle_gamma   90.00
#
_symmetry.space_group_name_H-M   'P 1'
#
loop_
_entity.id
_entity.type
_entity.pdbx_description
1 polymer ?
#
loop_
_entity_poly.entity_id
_entity_poly.type
_entity_poly.pdbx_seq_one_letter_code
_entity_poly.pdbx_strand_id
1 'polypeptide(L)'
;MGFICYCVLSLVLLQQSTYNDYIFIGLRFDNLFFILCLLVLFISYFAIVGFIENTLYNVLLLMLSCFFSILCFCANNLLMFWFSYEIAIISILFLLYSDSPYSDRYLAGWYLFAYSFFCGLPLLISILYLFINSGYSGFDASYDHKNSITNFVFWLLFITKIPLAPFHTWLPIVHAEASTITSICLSGYIMKLGLVGVIRFCYNVISEGFIYYYLSFLLLCSIFIFLTSLEELDFKRLLAMLSVSHISIGVVCLGVNTSSSLDKSLSFGLGHGLSAGYFFLLIMVLVCIGGGRDVNGVSNVNSWSISLIWFILIGFCMIASFPPMINFFIEAWLLGNVAKHSGLTILICIYLFFSSLIPLCIMGLGFTRRVSDYSLSFSNKNALLLFNFVWMSVMLIIQ
;
A
#
# COMPACT_ATOMS: atom_id res chain seq x y z
N MET A 1 16.71 12.79 -13.44
CA MET A 1 17.40 12.03 -12.36
C MET A 1 18.06 12.94 -11.33
N GLY A 2 19.07 13.76 -11.68
CA GLY A 2 19.76 14.63 -10.71
C GLY A 2 18.88 15.65 -9.98
N PHE A 3 17.91 16.25 -10.68
CA PHE A 3 17.00 17.25 -10.09
C PHE A 3 16.07 16.65 -9.01
N ILE A 4 15.64 15.39 -9.19
CA ILE A 4 14.73 14.72 -8.25
C ILE A 4 15.50 14.19 -7.05
N CYS A 5 16.69 13.63 -7.26
CA CYS A 5 17.59 13.28 -6.16
C CYS A 5 17.89 14.54 -5.33
N TYR A 6 18.15 15.68 -5.98
CA TYR A 6 18.31 16.97 -5.32
C TYR A 6 17.04 17.45 -4.61
N CYS A 7 15.85 17.31 -5.20
CA CYS A 7 14.58 17.65 -4.55
C CYS A 7 14.31 16.75 -3.33
N VAL A 8 14.48 15.43 -3.45
CA VAL A 8 14.32 14.46 -2.37
C VAL A 8 15.35 14.72 -1.27
N LEU A 9 16.62 14.96 -1.61
CA LEU A 9 17.67 15.29 -0.64
C LEU A 9 17.40 16.66 0.02
N SER A 10 16.91 17.65 -0.73
CA SER A 10 16.53 18.96 -0.19
C SER A 10 15.30 18.88 0.72
N LEU A 11 14.35 17.99 0.44
CA LEU A 11 13.17 17.75 1.27
C LEU A 11 13.50 16.96 2.54
N VAL A 12 14.42 16.00 2.45
CA VAL A 12 14.98 15.29 3.61
C VAL A 12 15.83 16.22 4.47
N LEU A 13 16.58 17.15 3.87
CA LEU A 13 17.30 18.21 4.61
C LEU A 13 16.34 19.21 5.26
N LEU A 14 15.19 19.51 4.64
CA LEU A 14 14.14 20.33 5.24
C LEU A 14 13.51 19.65 6.47
N GLN A 15 13.38 18.32 6.48
CA GLN A 15 12.91 17.55 7.64
C GLN A 15 13.76 17.78 8.90
N GLN A 16 15.06 18.02 8.76
CA GLN A 16 15.93 18.34 9.90
C GLN A 16 15.76 19.77 10.42
N SER A 17 15.13 20.66 9.65
CA SER A 17 15.04 22.09 9.97
C SER A 17 13.70 22.53 10.57
N THR A 18 12.64 21.73 10.47
CA THR A 18 11.29 22.15 10.91
C THR A 18 10.58 21.06 11.69
N TYR A 19 10.77 21.03 13.01
CA TYR A 19 9.90 20.31 13.96
C TYR A 19 8.56 21.05 14.21
N ASN A 20 8.20 22.01 13.37
CA ASN A 20 6.99 22.81 13.54
C ASN A 20 5.96 22.38 12.50
N ASP A 21 4.82 21.88 12.98
CA ASP A 21 3.65 21.63 12.15
C ASP A 21 3.13 22.98 11.63
N TYR A 22 3.12 23.15 10.30
CA TYR A 22 2.58 24.35 9.66
C TYR A 22 1.17 24.06 9.16
N ILE A 23 0.20 24.83 9.66
CA ILE A 23 -1.17 24.82 9.15
C ILE A 23 -1.38 26.08 8.29
N PHE A 24 -1.70 25.87 7.01
CA PHE A 24 -1.98 26.95 6.07
C PHE A 24 -3.27 26.63 5.30
N ILE A 25 -4.31 27.46 5.45
CA ILE A 25 -5.59 27.32 4.73
C ILE A 25 -6.19 25.90 4.87
N GLY A 26 -6.18 25.32 6.08
CA GLY A 26 -6.72 23.98 6.32
C GLY A 26 -5.88 22.82 5.76
N LEU A 27 -4.68 23.10 5.24
CA LEU A 27 -3.65 22.12 4.93
C LEU A 27 -2.63 22.08 6.06
N ARG A 28 -2.21 20.87 6.45
CA ARG A 28 -1.28 20.59 7.53
C ARG A 28 -0.04 19.88 6.97
N PHE A 29 1.12 20.49 7.20
CA PHE A 29 2.42 20.01 6.75
C PHE A 29 3.24 19.46 7.92
N ASP A 30 3.02 18.18 8.22
CA ASP A 30 3.76 17.44 9.27
C ASP A 30 4.82 16.53 8.65
N ASN A 31 5.68 15.95 9.49
CA ASN A 31 6.62 14.90 9.08
C ASN A 31 5.95 13.74 8.34
N LEU A 32 4.71 13.39 8.73
CA LEU A 32 3.91 12.35 8.06
C LEU A 32 3.59 12.71 6.61
N PHE A 33 3.21 13.97 6.37
CA PHE A 33 2.97 14.48 5.03
C PHE A 33 4.22 14.36 4.18
N PHE A 34 5.38 14.81 4.68
CA PHE A 34 6.62 14.84 3.91
C PHE A 34 7.03 13.46 3.42
N ILE A 35 7.06 12.44 4.29
CA ILE A 35 7.57 11.12 3.92
C ILE A 35 6.63 10.43 2.92
N LEU A 36 5.32 10.56 3.09
CA LEU A 36 4.34 9.94 2.19
C LEU A 36 4.22 10.66 0.85
N CYS A 37 4.42 11.99 0.81
CA CYS A 37 4.51 12.72 -0.45
C CYS A 37 5.75 12.35 -1.25
N LEU A 38 6.89 12.14 -0.58
CA LEU A 38 8.09 11.61 -1.24
C LEU A 38 7.82 10.24 -1.85
N LEU A 39 7.09 9.36 -1.14
CA LEU A 39 6.68 8.06 -1.67
C LEU A 39 5.80 8.21 -2.93
N VAL A 40 4.78 9.07 -2.90
CA VAL A 40 3.91 9.30 -4.09
C VAL A 40 4.71 9.81 -5.26
N LEU A 41 5.57 10.82 -5.06
CA LEU A 41 6.39 11.39 -6.12
C LEU A 41 7.36 10.35 -6.70
N PHE A 42 7.93 9.51 -5.84
CA PHE A 42 8.84 8.44 -6.26
C PHE A 42 8.11 7.39 -7.11
N ILE A 43 6.97 6.88 -6.63
CA ILE A 43 6.20 5.85 -7.33
C ILE A 43 5.60 6.40 -8.63
N SER A 44 5.03 7.60 -8.59
CA SER A 44 4.44 8.23 -9.78
C SER A 44 5.48 8.51 -10.86
N TYR A 45 6.71 8.88 -10.50
CA TYR A 45 7.78 9.05 -11.46
C TYR A 45 8.06 7.76 -12.26
N PHE A 46 8.21 6.62 -11.57
CA PHE A 46 8.41 5.33 -12.25
C PHE A 46 7.18 4.91 -13.06
N ALA A 47 5.98 5.20 -12.58
CA ALA A 47 4.75 4.95 -13.30
C ALA A 47 4.68 5.75 -14.61
N ILE A 48 5.05 7.03 -14.61
CA ILE A 48 5.10 7.89 -15.81
C ILE A 48 6.16 7.40 -16.80
N VAL A 49 7.33 6.98 -16.30
CA VAL A 49 8.38 6.38 -17.15
C VAL A 49 7.90 5.06 -17.75
N GLY A 50 7.04 4.30 -17.06
CA GLY A 50 6.39 3.12 -17.64
C GLY A 50 5.42 3.45 -18.79
N PHE A 51 4.89 4.68 -18.83
CA PHE A 51 3.87 5.13 -19.78
C PHE A 51 4.41 5.77 -21.08
N ILE A 52 5.70 5.59 -21.41
CA ILE A 52 6.36 6.27 -22.55
C ILE A 52 5.60 6.13 -23.89
N GLU A 53 4.80 5.07 -24.07
CA GLU A 53 4.05 4.82 -25.31
C GLU A 53 2.55 5.14 -25.23
N ASN A 54 2.02 5.59 -24.08
CA ASN A 54 0.56 5.69 -23.88
C ASN A 54 -0.01 7.08 -24.16
N THR A 55 -1.32 7.11 -24.43
CA THR A 55 -2.10 8.31 -24.72
C THR A 55 -1.93 9.36 -23.61
N LEU A 56 -1.76 10.63 -23.97
CA LEU A 56 -1.68 11.80 -23.05
C LEU A 56 -2.76 11.77 -21.96
N TYR A 57 -3.94 11.24 -22.28
CA TYR A 57 -5.05 11.02 -21.35
C TYR A 57 -4.68 10.17 -20.12
N ASN A 58 -3.95 9.06 -20.30
CA ASN A 58 -3.57 8.16 -19.19
C ASN A 58 -2.56 8.85 -18.26
N VAL A 59 -1.64 9.62 -18.83
CA VAL A 59 -0.69 10.42 -18.05
C VAL A 59 -1.42 11.50 -17.25
N LEU A 60 -2.40 12.19 -17.85
CA LEU A 60 -3.21 13.19 -17.16
C LEU A 60 -4.02 12.59 -16.00
N LEU A 61 -4.63 11.42 -16.19
CA LEU A 61 -5.34 10.71 -15.12
C LEU A 61 -4.41 10.31 -13.98
N LEU A 62 -3.21 9.83 -14.30
CA LEU A 62 -2.23 9.50 -13.28
C LEU A 62 -1.77 10.74 -12.52
N MET A 63 -1.47 11.84 -13.20
CA MET A 63 -1.11 13.11 -12.56
C MET A 63 -2.24 13.65 -11.68
N LEU A 64 -3.49 13.52 -12.12
CA LEU A 64 -4.67 13.87 -11.33
C LEU A 64 -4.72 13.06 -10.04
N SER A 65 -4.57 11.74 -10.14
CA SER A 65 -4.54 10.86 -8.96
C SER A 65 -3.40 11.18 -7.99
N CYS A 66 -2.22 11.53 -8.51
CA CYS A 66 -1.06 11.92 -7.71
C CYS A 66 -1.32 13.22 -6.97
N PHE A 67 -1.83 14.24 -7.65
CA PHE A 67 -2.17 15.53 -7.06
C PHE A 67 -3.17 15.38 -5.91
N PHE A 68 -4.26 14.64 -6.12
CA PHE A 68 -5.26 14.43 -5.08
C PHE A 68 -4.76 13.55 -3.94
N SER A 69 -3.88 12.59 -4.18
CA SER A 69 -3.24 11.82 -3.11
C SER A 69 -2.33 12.68 -2.22
N ILE A 70 -1.58 13.62 -2.80
CA ILE A 70 -0.79 14.60 -2.05
C ILE A 70 -1.72 15.50 -1.23
N LEU A 71 -2.82 15.95 -1.84
CA LEU A 71 -3.81 16.78 -1.16
C LEU A 71 -4.46 16.05 0.04
N CYS A 72 -4.70 14.74 -0.05
CA CYS A 72 -5.17 13.93 1.07
C CYS A 72 -4.17 13.95 2.24
N PHE A 73 -2.88 13.82 1.96
CA PHE A 73 -1.83 13.87 2.98
C PHE A 73 -1.65 15.26 3.58
N CYS A 74 -2.07 16.33 2.88
CA CYS A 74 -2.12 17.67 3.45
C CYS A 74 -3.41 17.94 4.24
N ALA A 75 -4.50 17.22 3.98
CA ALA A 75 -5.81 17.63 4.47
C ALA A 75 -5.89 17.61 6.01
N ASN A 76 -6.19 18.75 6.63
CA ASN A 76 -6.53 18.84 8.04
C ASN A 76 -8.03 18.58 8.27
N ASN A 77 -8.88 18.99 7.32
CA ASN A 77 -10.32 18.82 7.41
C ASN A 77 -10.79 17.47 6.84
N LEU A 78 -11.72 16.82 7.54
CA LEU A 78 -12.32 15.53 7.16
C LEU A 78 -13.00 15.55 5.79
N LEU A 79 -13.78 16.60 5.52
CA LEU A 79 -14.49 16.76 4.24
C LEU A 79 -13.51 16.91 3.06
N MET A 80 -12.41 17.64 3.28
CA MET A 80 -11.37 17.82 2.26
C MET A 80 -10.61 16.51 2.02
N PHE A 81 -10.31 15.77 3.08
CA PHE A 81 -9.74 14.43 2.98
C PHE A 81 -10.67 13.49 2.19
N TRP A 82 -11.96 13.44 2.52
CA TRP A 82 -12.93 12.60 1.82
C TRP A 82 -13.00 12.93 0.33
N PHE A 83 -13.15 14.22 0.00
CA PHE A 83 -13.25 14.68 -1.39
C PHE A 83 -12.00 14.33 -2.21
N SER A 84 -10.82 14.60 -1.65
CA SER A 84 -9.56 14.29 -2.33
C SER A 84 -9.32 12.79 -2.48
N TYR A 85 -9.70 12.00 -1.47
CA TYR A 85 -9.60 10.54 -1.51
C TYR A 85 -10.47 9.95 -2.62
N GLU A 86 -11.73 10.37 -2.71
CA GLU A 86 -12.64 9.87 -3.75
C GLU A 86 -12.15 10.23 -5.15
N ILE A 87 -11.67 11.46 -5.37
CA ILE A 87 -11.15 11.84 -6.69
C ILE A 87 -9.88 11.07 -7.04
N ALA A 88 -9.01 10.80 -6.07
CA ALA A 88 -7.81 9.97 -6.31
C ALA A 88 -8.20 8.56 -6.79
N ILE A 89 -9.21 7.93 -6.17
CA ILE A 89 -9.70 6.60 -6.59
C ILE A 89 -10.42 6.66 -7.92
N ILE A 90 -11.31 7.64 -8.14
CA ILE A 90 -12.04 7.81 -9.39
C ILE A 90 -11.08 8.01 -10.57
N SER A 91 -9.98 8.74 -10.36
CA SER A 91 -8.94 8.91 -11.39
C SER A 91 -8.34 7.57 -11.81
N ILE A 92 -8.15 6.64 -10.86
CA ILE A 92 -7.57 5.32 -11.10
C ILE A 92 -8.60 4.34 -11.64
N LEU A 93 -9.88 4.51 -11.30
CA LEU A 93 -10.99 3.82 -11.96
C LEU A 93 -11.01 4.12 -13.47
N PHE A 94 -10.89 5.39 -13.86
CA PHE A 94 -10.83 5.75 -15.27
C PHE A 94 -9.56 5.24 -15.94
N LEU A 95 -8.42 5.27 -15.23
CA LEU A 95 -7.16 4.71 -15.70
C LEU A 95 -7.28 3.19 -15.95
N LEU A 96 -8.02 2.48 -15.09
CA LEU A 96 -8.32 1.06 -15.28
C LEU A 96 -9.08 0.84 -16.58
N TYR A 97 -10.11 1.64 -16.87
CA TYR A 97 -10.88 1.48 -18.11
C TYR A 97 -10.10 1.82 -19.38
N SER A 98 -9.22 2.83 -19.33
CA SER A 98 -8.49 3.26 -20.52
C SER A 98 -7.27 2.42 -20.83
N ASP A 99 -6.56 1.94 -19.80
CA ASP A 99 -5.21 1.39 -19.94
C ASP A 99 -5.12 -0.14 -19.82
N SER A 100 -6.10 -0.78 -19.18
CA SER A 100 -6.03 -2.22 -18.96
C SER A 100 -6.15 -3.03 -20.26
N PRO A 101 -5.27 -4.02 -20.49
CA PRO A 101 -5.29 -4.84 -21.71
C PRO A 101 -6.27 -6.02 -21.65
N TYR A 102 -6.93 -6.27 -20.51
CA TYR A 102 -7.70 -7.48 -20.26
C TYR A 102 -9.21 -7.30 -20.48
N SER A 103 -9.91 -8.39 -20.79
CA SER A 103 -11.35 -8.39 -21.10
C SER A 103 -12.23 -8.05 -19.90
N ASP A 104 -11.85 -8.53 -18.71
CA ASP A 104 -12.70 -8.49 -17.51
C ASP A 104 -12.53 -7.18 -16.73
N ARG A 105 -11.78 -6.22 -17.30
CA ARG A 105 -11.60 -4.85 -16.78
C ARG A 105 -12.90 -4.15 -16.41
N TYR A 106 -13.97 -4.36 -17.17
CA TYR A 106 -15.26 -3.73 -16.88
C TYR A 106 -15.87 -4.27 -15.59
N LEU A 107 -15.78 -5.60 -15.39
CA LEU A 107 -16.24 -6.25 -14.17
C LEU A 107 -15.40 -5.80 -12.98
N ALA A 108 -14.07 -5.76 -13.11
CA ALA A 108 -13.18 -5.23 -12.06
C ALA A 108 -13.48 -3.75 -11.73
N GLY A 109 -13.77 -2.93 -12.75
CA GLY A 109 -14.19 -1.55 -12.57
C GLY A 109 -15.50 -1.41 -11.79
N TRP A 110 -16.47 -2.30 -12.01
CA TRP A 110 -17.71 -2.34 -11.21
C TRP A 110 -17.44 -2.67 -9.75
N TYR A 111 -16.53 -3.60 -9.44
CA TYR A 111 -16.15 -3.89 -8.05
C TYR A 111 -15.52 -2.68 -7.36
N LEU A 112 -14.60 -1.98 -8.05
CA LEU A 112 -13.95 -0.79 -7.50
C LEU A 112 -14.94 0.36 -7.31
N PHE A 113 -15.83 0.59 -8.29
CA PHE A 113 -16.88 1.59 -8.22
C PHE A 113 -17.86 1.31 -7.07
N ALA A 114 -18.33 0.07 -6.95
CA ALA A 114 -19.23 -0.34 -5.88
C ALA A 114 -18.57 -0.13 -4.51
N TYR A 115 -17.31 -0.53 -4.37
CA TYR A 115 -16.55 -0.28 -3.14
C TYR A 115 -16.45 1.22 -2.81
N SER A 116 -16.05 2.08 -3.77
CA SER A 116 -15.95 3.52 -3.53
C SER A 116 -17.30 4.13 -3.18
N PHE A 117 -18.37 3.73 -3.86
CA PHE A 117 -19.71 4.25 -3.62
C PHE A 117 -20.29 3.82 -2.26
N PHE A 118 -20.30 2.52 -1.97
CA PHE A 118 -20.90 1.97 -0.76
C PHE A 118 -20.08 2.22 0.49
N CYS A 119 -18.76 2.38 0.40
CA CYS A 119 -17.95 2.78 1.54
C CYS A 119 -17.85 4.30 1.67
N GLY A 120 -17.85 5.03 0.54
CA GLY A 120 -17.66 6.48 0.49
C GLY A 120 -18.88 7.27 0.95
N LEU A 121 -20.09 6.94 0.49
CA LEU A 121 -21.29 7.72 0.82
C LEU A 121 -21.71 7.60 2.30
N PRO A 122 -21.76 6.42 2.92
CA PRO A 122 -22.07 6.32 4.34
C PRO A 122 -21.04 7.06 5.20
N LEU A 123 -19.76 7.01 4.80
CA LEU A 123 -18.71 7.78 5.45
C LEU A 123 -18.98 9.29 5.35
N LEU A 124 -19.36 9.80 4.18
CA LEU A 124 -19.73 11.22 4.02
C LEU A 124 -20.88 11.63 4.96
N ILE A 125 -21.94 10.81 5.03
CA ILE A 125 -23.09 11.07 5.91
C ILE A 125 -22.63 11.12 7.38
N SER A 126 -21.76 10.19 7.79
CA SER A 126 -21.22 10.18 9.15
C SER A 126 -20.36 11.41 9.46
N ILE A 127 -19.55 11.88 8.51
CA ILE A 127 -18.74 13.10 8.65
C ILE A 127 -19.66 14.32 8.83
N LEU A 128 -20.70 14.46 8.01
CA LEU A 128 -21.66 15.55 8.11
C LEU A 128 -22.41 15.54 9.45
N TYR A 129 -22.80 14.36 9.93
CA TYR A 129 -23.45 14.20 11.23
C TYR A 129 -22.53 14.65 12.38
N LEU A 130 -21.26 14.22 12.38
CA LEU A 130 -20.29 14.64 13.39
C LEU A 130 -20.03 16.15 13.34
N PHE A 131 -19.92 16.71 12.14
CA PHE A 131 -19.72 18.14 11.95
C PHE A 131 -20.88 18.97 12.53
N ILE A 132 -22.13 18.57 12.30
CA ILE A 132 -23.32 19.29 12.79
C ILE A 132 -23.42 19.20 14.33
N ASN A 133 -23.17 18.02 14.90
CA ASN A 133 -23.44 17.79 16.33
C ASN A 133 -22.29 18.19 17.27
N SER A 134 -21.05 18.01 16.82
CA SER A 134 -19.86 18.22 17.65
C SER A 134 -18.94 19.31 17.14
N GLY A 135 -19.21 19.88 15.96
CA GLY A 135 -18.28 20.80 15.29
C GLY A 135 -16.98 20.13 14.86
N TYR A 136 -16.89 18.79 14.92
CA TYR A 136 -15.68 18.04 14.60
C TYR A 136 -15.38 18.15 13.11
N SER A 137 -14.39 18.97 12.77
CA SER A 137 -14.03 19.31 11.40
C SER A 137 -12.73 18.66 10.94
N GLY A 138 -11.87 18.24 11.87
CA GLY A 138 -10.52 17.80 11.53
C GLY A 138 -9.72 17.28 12.72
N PHE A 139 -8.42 17.08 12.49
CA PHE A 139 -7.47 16.48 13.46
C PHE A 139 -7.39 17.28 14.77
N ASP A 140 -7.39 18.61 14.68
CA ASP A 140 -7.20 19.51 15.83
C ASP A 140 -8.49 19.77 16.62
N ALA A 141 -9.64 19.29 16.15
CA ALA A 141 -10.90 19.49 16.84
C ALA A 141 -10.98 18.57 18.07
N SER A 142 -11.18 19.14 19.25
CA SER A 142 -11.44 18.38 20.48
C SER A 142 -12.72 17.57 20.32
N TYR A 143 -12.60 16.25 20.32
CA TYR A 143 -13.75 15.36 20.15
C TYR A 143 -14.33 14.97 21.50
N ASP A 144 -15.54 15.45 21.80
CA ASP A 144 -16.26 15.06 23.00
C ASP A 144 -16.77 13.61 22.85
N HIS A 145 -16.23 12.68 23.64
CA HIS A 145 -16.59 11.24 23.63
C HIS A 145 -18.01 10.91 24.14
N LYS A 146 -18.97 11.83 24.05
CA LYS A 146 -20.30 11.70 24.68
C LYS A 146 -21.10 10.50 24.16
N ASN A 147 -20.92 10.09 22.89
CA ASN A 147 -21.66 8.99 22.27
C ASN A 147 -20.75 7.86 21.74
N SER A 148 -20.62 6.76 22.48
CA SER A 148 -19.76 5.63 22.11
C SER A 148 -20.20 4.90 20.83
N ILE A 149 -21.51 4.82 20.55
CA ILE A 149 -22.05 4.09 19.39
C ILE A 149 -21.74 4.82 18.07
N THR A 150 -21.93 6.14 18.03
CA THR A 150 -21.65 6.94 16.82
C THR A 150 -20.17 6.92 16.47
N ASN A 151 -19.31 6.93 17.49
CA ASN A 151 -17.86 6.82 17.35
C ASN A 151 -17.47 5.49 16.73
N PHE A 152 -18.07 4.41 17.21
CA PHE A 152 -17.80 3.07 16.70
C PHE A 152 -18.26 2.90 15.24
N VAL A 153 -19.45 3.41 14.89
CA VAL A 153 -19.94 3.39 13.52
C VAL A 153 -19.04 4.22 12.60
N PHE A 154 -18.66 5.42 13.01
CA PHE A 154 -17.73 6.26 12.25
C PHE A 154 -16.39 5.56 12.01
N TRP A 155 -15.83 4.95 13.07
CA TRP A 155 -14.59 4.21 12.99
C TRP A 155 -14.68 3.01 12.04
N LEU A 156 -15.74 2.21 12.13
CA LEU A 156 -15.97 1.08 11.23
C LEU A 156 -16.07 1.54 9.77
N LEU A 157 -16.85 2.58 9.50
CA LEU A 157 -17.01 3.15 8.16
C LEU A 157 -15.68 3.66 7.62
N PHE A 158 -14.87 4.32 8.45
CA PHE A 158 -13.58 4.83 8.01
C PHE A 158 -12.59 3.70 7.72
N ILE A 159 -12.55 2.69 8.58
CA ILE A 159 -11.67 1.53 8.41
C ILE A 159 -11.94 0.79 7.11
N THR A 160 -13.18 0.80 6.60
CA THR A 160 -13.48 0.20 5.29
C THR A 160 -12.66 0.81 4.14
N LYS A 161 -12.10 2.04 4.29
CA LYS A 161 -11.19 2.64 3.31
C LYS A 161 -9.84 1.94 3.21
N ILE A 162 -9.44 1.24 4.27
CA ILE A 162 -8.32 0.30 4.21
C ILE A 162 -8.91 -1.03 3.72
N PRO A 163 -8.36 -1.66 2.66
CA PRO A 163 -8.88 -2.93 2.13
C PRO A 163 -8.55 -4.09 3.08
N LEU A 164 -9.22 -4.13 4.23
CA LEU A 164 -9.08 -5.17 5.24
C LEU A 164 -10.23 -6.17 5.13
N ALA A 165 -10.03 -7.37 5.66
CA ALA A 165 -11.13 -8.31 5.81
C ALA A 165 -12.25 -7.71 6.69
N PRO A 166 -13.53 -7.83 6.30
CA PRO A 166 -14.05 -8.59 5.15
C PRO A 166 -14.07 -7.83 3.81
N PHE A 167 -13.96 -6.50 3.79
CA PHE A 167 -14.12 -5.64 2.59
C PHE A 167 -12.89 -5.56 1.66
N HIS A 168 -12.13 -6.65 1.55
CA HIS A 168 -10.87 -6.71 0.79
C HIS A 168 -11.03 -7.26 -0.64
N THR A 169 -12.15 -7.93 -0.94
CA THR A 169 -12.32 -8.74 -2.16
C THR A 169 -12.19 -7.98 -3.47
N TRP A 170 -12.48 -6.68 -3.48
CA TRP A 170 -12.31 -5.83 -4.67
C TRP A 170 -10.84 -5.70 -5.06
N LEU A 171 -9.91 -5.70 -4.10
CA LEU A 171 -8.51 -5.38 -4.34
C LEU A 171 -7.79 -6.44 -5.20
N PRO A 172 -7.90 -7.76 -4.90
CA PRO A 172 -7.32 -8.80 -5.75
C PRO A 172 -7.89 -8.85 -7.17
N ILE A 173 -9.21 -8.62 -7.31
CA ILE A 173 -9.90 -8.60 -8.62
C ILE A 173 -9.40 -7.43 -9.46
N VAL A 174 -9.32 -6.25 -8.86
CA VAL A 174 -8.83 -5.04 -9.53
C VAL A 174 -7.37 -5.19 -9.93
N HIS A 175 -6.50 -5.68 -9.05
CA HIS A 175 -5.09 -5.86 -9.39
C HIS A 175 -4.86 -6.86 -10.53
N ALA A 176 -5.67 -7.93 -10.61
CA ALA A 176 -5.55 -8.91 -11.69
C ALA A 176 -5.81 -8.28 -13.07
N GLU A 177 -6.84 -7.43 -13.15
CA GLU A 177 -7.33 -6.85 -14.40
C GLU A 177 -6.73 -5.47 -14.72
N ALA A 178 -6.10 -4.81 -13.77
CA ALA A 178 -5.50 -3.50 -14.02
C ALA A 178 -4.11 -3.65 -14.69
N SER A 179 -3.67 -2.62 -15.42
CA SER A 179 -2.31 -2.57 -15.93
C SER A 179 -1.28 -2.63 -14.79
N THR A 180 -0.03 -2.99 -15.09
CA THR A 180 1.02 -3.03 -14.07
C THR A 180 1.24 -1.65 -13.46
N ILE A 181 1.06 -0.59 -14.25
CA ILE A 181 1.27 0.78 -13.80
C ILE A 181 0.12 1.23 -12.88
N THR A 182 -1.13 0.94 -13.23
CA THR A 182 -2.27 1.23 -12.34
C THR A 182 -2.15 0.48 -11.01
N SER A 183 -1.68 -0.78 -11.03
CA SER A 183 -1.49 -1.59 -9.81
C SER A 183 -0.34 -1.10 -8.94
N ILE A 184 0.73 -0.53 -9.52
CA ILE A 184 1.78 0.18 -8.79
C ILE A 184 1.20 1.38 -8.03
N CYS A 185 0.32 2.17 -8.66
CA CYS A 185 -0.33 3.30 -7.99
C CYS A 185 -1.31 2.85 -6.89
N LEU A 186 -2.12 1.83 -7.18
CA LEU A 186 -3.12 1.28 -6.26
C LEU A 186 -2.46 0.76 -4.97
N SER A 187 -1.45 -0.09 -5.13
CA SER A 187 -0.72 -0.66 -4.00
C SER A 187 0.25 0.34 -3.37
N GLY A 188 0.86 1.21 -4.18
CA GLY A 188 1.89 2.15 -3.75
C GLY A 188 1.36 3.18 -2.77
N TYR A 189 0.39 4.00 -3.19
CA TYR A 189 -0.10 5.12 -2.38
C TYR A 189 -1.59 5.06 -2.03
N ILE A 190 -2.49 4.52 -2.86
CA ILE A 190 -3.93 4.57 -2.53
C ILE A 190 -4.23 3.87 -1.21
N MET A 191 -3.71 2.65 -1.02
CA MET A 191 -3.95 1.93 0.23
C MET A 191 -3.40 2.67 1.46
N LYS A 192 -2.39 3.53 1.28
CA LYS A 192 -1.77 4.30 2.36
C LYS A 192 -2.62 5.51 2.72
N LEU A 193 -3.40 6.06 1.79
CA LEU A 193 -4.37 7.12 2.08
C LEU A 193 -5.37 6.68 3.15
N GLY A 194 -5.87 5.44 3.07
CA GLY A 194 -6.75 4.87 4.10
C GLY A 194 -6.09 4.81 5.48
N LEU A 195 -4.84 4.35 5.54
CA LEU A 195 -4.07 4.23 6.79
C LEU A 195 -3.82 5.60 7.43
N VAL A 196 -3.44 6.60 6.64
CA VAL A 196 -3.27 8.00 7.09
C VAL A 196 -4.57 8.60 7.58
N GLY A 197 -5.66 8.33 6.87
CA GLY A 197 -6.98 8.77 7.28
C GLY A 197 -7.36 8.23 8.67
N VAL A 198 -7.12 6.94 8.92
CA VAL A 198 -7.39 6.33 10.23
C VAL A 198 -6.53 6.98 11.32
N ILE A 199 -5.24 7.19 11.03
CA ILE A 199 -4.31 7.86 11.95
C ILE A 199 -4.81 9.25 12.34
N ARG A 200 -5.21 10.05 11.35
CA ARG A 200 -5.56 11.43 11.59
C ARG A 200 -6.93 11.58 12.24
N PHE A 201 -7.90 10.86 11.73
CA PHE A 201 -9.30 11.16 12.03
C PHE A 201 -9.95 10.15 12.97
N CYS A 202 -9.38 8.96 13.08
CA CYS A 202 -10.01 7.87 13.83
C CYS A 202 -9.23 7.47 15.06
N TYR A 203 -7.94 7.78 15.17
CA TYR A 203 -7.10 7.33 16.28
C TYR A 203 -7.64 7.73 17.66
N ASN A 204 -8.14 8.97 17.81
CA ASN A 204 -8.71 9.43 19.07
C ASN A 204 -10.14 8.92 19.31
N VAL A 205 -10.84 8.44 18.27
CA VAL A 205 -12.26 8.06 18.34
C VAL A 205 -12.43 6.62 18.86
N ILE A 206 -11.36 5.83 18.88
CA ILE A 206 -11.43 4.39 19.15
C ILE A 206 -11.64 4.11 20.64
N SER A 207 -12.64 3.28 20.94
CA SER A 207 -12.85 2.78 22.30
C SER A 207 -11.98 1.54 22.55
N GLU A 208 -11.21 1.56 23.64
CA GLU A 208 -10.17 0.55 23.93
C GLU A 208 -10.67 -0.90 23.92
N GLY A 209 -11.91 -1.14 24.37
CA GLY A 209 -12.46 -2.49 24.52
C GLY A 209 -12.72 -3.23 23.21
N PHE A 210 -13.13 -2.53 22.14
CA PHE A 210 -13.46 -3.17 20.85
C PHE A 210 -12.23 -3.42 19.97
N ILE A 211 -11.15 -2.67 20.19
CA ILE A 211 -9.91 -2.76 19.42
C ILE A 211 -9.34 -4.16 19.49
N TYR A 212 -9.23 -4.73 20.69
CA TYR A 212 -8.60 -6.03 20.89
C TYR A 212 -9.29 -7.15 20.08
N TYR A 213 -10.63 -7.18 20.09
CA TYR A 213 -11.39 -8.18 19.33
C TYR A 213 -11.27 -7.96 17.82
N TYR A 214 -11.28 -6.70 17.38
CA TYR A 214 -11.10 -6.39 15.98
C TYR A 214 -9.69 -6.74 15.47
N LEU A 215 -8.65 -6.45 16.26
CA LEU A 215 -7.27 -6.81 15.92
C LEU A 215 -7.06 -8.31 15.84
N SER A 216 -7.62 -9.08 16.77
CA SER A 216 -7.53 -10.54 16.75
C SER A 216 -8.28 -11.13 15.55
N PHE A 217 -9.46 -10.60 15.22
CA PHE A 217 -10.18 -10.94 14.00
C PHE A 217 -9.38 -10.61 12.73
N LEU A 218 -8.78 -9.42 12.66
CA LEU A 218 -7.94 -9.01 11.52
C LEU A 218 -6.75 -9.93 11.31
N LEU A 219 -6.02 -10.27 12.37
CA LEU A 219 -4.88 -11.18 12.31
C LEU A 219 -5.29 -12.60 11.89
N LEU A 220 -6.42 -13.09 12.40
CA LEU A 220 -6.96 -14.37 11.99
C LEU A 220 -7.31 -14.37 10.49
N CYS A 221 -8.00 -13.33 10.02
CA CYS A 221 -8.34 -13.18 8.60
C CYS A 221 -7.09 -13.04 7.72
N SER A 222 -6.06 -12.32 8.14
CA SER A 222 -4.83 -12.19 7.35
C SER A 222 -4.08 -13.51 7.22
N ILE A 223 -4.06 -14.35 8.27
CA ILE A 223 -3.55 -15.73 8.20
C ILE A 223 -4.35 -16.56 7.18
N PHE A 224 -5.68 -16.45 7.17
CA PHE A 224 -6.49 -17.16 6.17
C PHE A 224 -6.21 -16.66 4.74
N ILE A 225 -6.06 -15.35 4.53
CA ILE A 225 -5.73 -14.75 3.24
C ILE A 225 -4.36 -15.20 2.74
N PHE A 226 -3.39 -15.33 3.65
CA PHE A 226 -2.10 -15.92 3.35
C PHE A 226 -2.25 -17.36 2.84
N LEU A 227 -2.99 -18.21 3.56
CA LEU A 227 -3.19 -19.60 3.15
C LEU A 227 -3.89 -19.71 1.78
N THR A 228 -4.94 -18.91 1.53
CA THR A 228 -5.63 -18.94 0.24
C THR A 228 -4.77 -18.39 -0.90
N SER A 229 -3.82 -17.49 -0.61
CA SER A 229 -2.89 -16.97 -1.63
C SER A 229 -1.97 -18.04 -2.24
N LEU A 230 -1.77 -19.19 -1.57
CA LEU A 230 -0.99 -20.31 -2.12
C LEU A 230 -1.69 -21.02 -3.27
N GLU A 231 -3.02 -20.97 -3.34
CA GLU A 231 -3.81 -21.55 -4.42
C GLU A 231 -3.83 -20.65 -5.66
N GLU A 232 -3.36 -19.41 -5.53
CA GLU A 232 -3.43 -18.41 -6.58
C GLU A 232 -2.36 -18.63 -7.65
N LEU A 233 -2.82 -18.84 -8.88
CA LEU A 233 -1.95 -19.02 -10.04
C LEU A 233 -1.53 -17.70 -10.70
N ASP A 234 -2.27 -16.62 -10.49
CA ASP A 234 -1.98 -15.31 -11.08
C ASP A 234 -1.06 -14.48 -10.18
N PHE A 235 0.15 -14.12 -10.64
CA PHE A 235 1.10 -13.35 -9.81
C PHE A 235 0.54 -12.02 -9.29
N LYS A 236 -0.23 -11.29 -10.11
CA LYS A 236 -0.84 -10.02 -9.69
C LYS A 236 -1.89 -10.22 -8.60
N ARG A 237 -2.71 -11.27 -8.72
CA ARG A 237 -3.76 -11.60 -7.74
C ARG A 237 -3.13 -12.11 -6.44
N LEU A 238 -2.12 -12.97 -6.55
CA LEU A 238 -1.33 -13.45 -5.43
C LEU A 238 -0.69 -12.27 -4.67
N LEU A 239 -0.01 -11.35 -5.37
CA LEU A 239 0.61 -10.19 -4.75
C LEU A 239 -0.42 -9.27 -4.09
N ALA A 240 -1.58 -9.09 -4.70
CA ALA A 240 -2.68 -8.33 -4.13
C ALA A 240 -3.18 -8.96 -2.81
N MET A 241 -3.36 -10.27 -2.78
CA MET A 241 -3.73 -11.00 -1.55
C MET A 241 -2.68 -10.83 -0.45
N LEU A 242 -1.39 -10.95 -0.79
CA LEU A 242 -0.30 -10.66 0.15
C LEU A 242 -0.37 -9.21 0.65
N SER A 243 -0.63 -8.24 -0.23
CA SER A 243 -0.69 -6.81 0.15
C SER A 243 -1.84 -6.49 1.13
N VAL A 244 -2.99 -7.16 1.00
CA VAL A 244 -4.12 -7.09 1.95
C VAL A 244 -3.68 -7.60 3.32
N SER A 245 -3.02 -8.75 3.36
CA SER A 245 -2.55 -9.34 4.61
C SER A 245 -1.42 -8.54 5.26
N HIS A 246 -0.50 -7.95 4.51
CA HIS A 246 0.57 -7.10 5.04
C HIS A 246 0.04 -5.79 5.61
N ILE A 247 -0.81 -5.06 4.89
CA ILE A 247 -1.27 -3.74 5.36
C ILE A 247 -2.08 -3.82 6.67
N SER A 248 -2.62 -5.00 7.01
CA SER A 248 -3.26 -5.25 8.30
C SER A 248 -2.33 -4.95 9.50
N ILE A 249 -1.02 -5.21 9.39
CA ILE A 249 -0.06 -4.91 10.46
C ILE A 249 -0.02 -3.41 10.78
N GLY A 250 -0.18 -2.55 9.77
CA GLY A 250 -0.24 -1.11 9.98
C GLY A 250 -1.38 -0.72 10.94
N VAL A 251 -2.53 -1.39 10.83
CA VAL A 251 -3.68 -1.19 11.74
C VAL A 251 -3.44 -1.86 13.09
N VAL A 252 -2.81 -3.03 13.13
CA VAL A 252 -2.43 -3.68 14.40
C VAL A 252 -1.46 -2.80 15.19
N CYS A 253 -0.49 -2.14 14.54
CA CYS A 253 0.40 -1.19 15.19
C CYS A 253 -0.38 -0.09 15.92
N LEU A 254 -1.42 0.47 15.27
CA LEU A 254 -2.23 1.54 15.86
C LEU A 254 -2.92 1.12 17.14
N GLY A 255 -3.44 -0.11 17.21
CA GLY A 255 -4.17 -0.57 18.38
C GLY A 255 -3.32 -1.02 19.56
N VAL A 256 -1.98 -0.99 19.46
CA VAL A 256 -1.06 -1.22 20.60
C VAL A 256 -0.99 0.00 21.53
N ASN A 257 -1.52 1.16 21.13
CA ASN A 257 -1.65 2.39 21.94
C ASN A 257 -0.37 2.76 22.72
N THR A 258 0.75 2.89 22.00
CA THR A 258 2.03 3.37 22.55
C THR A 258 2.41 4.69 21.91
N SER A 259 3.28 5.48 22.53
CA SER A 259 3.69 6.79 21.97
C SER A 259 4.26 6.68 20.55
N SER A 260 4.88 5.56 20.20
CA SER A 260 5.44 5.30 18.89
C SER A 260 4.51 4.53 17.94
N SER A 261 3.27 4.18 18.32
CA SER A 261 2.40 3.35 17.47
C SER A 261 2.05 4.02 16.15
N LEU A 262 1.84 5.33 16.18
CA LEU A 262 1.55 6.15 15.01
C LEU A 262 2.73 6.09 14.03
N ASP A 263 3.93 6.44 14.47
CA ASP A 263 5.15 6.42 13.65
C ASP A 263 5.43 5.04 13.06
N LYS A 264 5.18 3.97 13.83
CA LYS A 264 5.38 2.58 13.41
C LYS A 264 4.36 2.14 12.37
N SER A 265 3.10 2.50 12.53
CA SER A 265 2.07 2.22 11.50
C SER A 265 2.38 2.90 10.16
N LEU A 266 2.93 4.12 10.21
CA LEU A 266 3.26 4.92 9.02
C LEU A 266 4.50 4.41 8.33
N SER A 267 5.57 4.17 9.09
CA SER A 267 6.78 3.53 8.56
C SER A 267 6.46 2.16 7.94
N PHE A 268 5.48 1.43 8.47
CA PHE A 268 5.03 0.17 7.87
C PHE A 268 4.32 0.41 6.54
N GLY A 269 3.42 1.39 6.49
CA GLY A 269 2.79 1.83 5.25
C GLY A 269 3.81 2.23 4.18
N LEU A 270 4.88 2.94 4.57
CA LEU A 270 5.96 3.36 3.67
C LEU A 270 6.75 2.16 3.14
N GLY A 271 7.23 1.30 4.04
CA GLY A 271 7.97 0.09 3.67
C GLY A 271 7.15 -0.83 2.77
N HIS A 272 5.87 -1.03 3.08
CA HIS A 272 4.93 -1.77 2.23
C HIS A 272 4.67 -1.12 0.87
N GLY A 273 4.60 0.21 0.79
CA GLY A 273 4.41 0.93 -0.48
C GLY A 273 5.61 0.76 -1.42
N LEU A 274 6.81 0.84 -0.85
CA LEU A 274 8.05 0.65 -1.61
C LEU A 274 8.28 -0.84 -1.96
N SER A 275 7.93 -1.79 -1.09
CA SER A 275 8.05 -3.22 -1.45
C SER A 275 7.03 -3.63 -2.51
N ALA A 276 5.77 -3.20 -2.38
CA ALA A 276 4.72 -3.49 -3.36
C ALA A 276 5.02 -2.85 -4.72
N GLY A 277 5.42 -1.56 -4.74
CA GLY A 277 5.79 -0.86 -5.97
C GLY A 277 6.94 -1.55 -6.72
N TYR A 278 7.98 -1.98 -5.98
CA TYR A 278 9.09 -2.74 -6.55
C TYR A 278 8.61 -4.04 -7.19
N PHE A 279 7.78 -4.80 -6.47
CA PHE A 279 7.41 -6.13 -6.94
C PHE A 279 6.40 -6.09 -8.10
N PHE A 280 5.47 -5.12 -8.14
CA PHE A 280 4.62 -4.94 -9.32
C PHE A 280 5.43 -4.54 -10.56
N LEU A 281 6.48 -3.73 -10.40
CA LEU A 281 7.44 -3.43 -11.49
C LEU A 281 8.22 -4.68 -11.90
N LEU A 282 8.63 -5.51 -10.95
CA LEU A 282 9.27 -6.77 -11.21
C LEU A 282 8.37 -7.72 -12.00
N ILE A 283 7.08 -7.82 -11.64
CA ILE A 283 6.07 -8.57 -12.41
C ILE A 283 5.95 -8.01 -13.83
N MET A 284 5.96 -6.68 -14.00
CA MET A 284 5.93 -6.07 -15.33
C MET A 284 7.09 -6.56 -16.21
N VAL A 285 8.30 -6.53 -15.69
CA VAL A 285 9.50 -7.02 -16.39
C VAL A 285 9.38 -8.51 -16.71
N LEU A 286 8.90 -9.32 -15.75
CA LEU A 286 8.73 -10.76 -15.94
C LEU A 286 7.68 -11.09 -17.01
N VAL A 287 6.56 -10.37 -17.02
CA VAL A 287 5.51 -10.55 -18.04
C VAL A 287 6.02 -10.16 -19.43
N CYS A 288 6.80 -9.07 -19.54
CA CYS A 288 7.43 -8.69 -20.81
C CYS A 288 8.42 -9.75 -21.33
N ILE A 289 9.08 -10.50 -20.45
CA ILE A 289 10.07 -11.52 -20.83
C ILE A 289 9.40 -12.88 -21.10
N GLY A 290 8.51 -13.32 -20.21
CA GLY A 290 7.92 -14.66 -20.22
C GLY A 290 6.60 -14.77 -21.01
N GLY A 291 5.98 -13.64 -21.37
CA GLY A 291 4.72 -13.61 -22.12
C GLY A 291 3.48 -14.08 -21.34
N GLY A 292 3.63 -14.48 -20.08
CA GLY A 292 2.55 -15.02 -19.24
C GLY A 292 2.53 -14.41 -17.83
N ARG A 293 1.35 -14.45 -17.21
CA ARG A 293 1.06 -13.94 -15.85
C ARG A 293 1.03 -15.05 -14.78
N ASP A 294 1.06 -16.29 -15.24
CA ASP A 294 0.91 -17.48 -14.41
C ASP A 294 2.21 -17.76 -13.63
N VAL A 295 2.06 -18.14 -12.36
CA VAL A 295 3.16 -18.54 -11.47
C VAL A 295 4.02 -19.63 -12.10
N ASN A 296 3.39 -20.58 -12.78
CA ASN A 296 4.07 -21.67 -13.47
C ASN A 296 4.75 -21.22 -14.78
N GLY A 297 4.17 -20.26 -15.50
CA GLY A 297 4.68 -19.81 -16.80
C GLY A 297 6.01 -19.06 -16.69
N VAL A 298 6.16 -18.22 -15.66
CA VAL A 298 7.38 -17.44 -15.43
C VAL A 298 8.57 -18.30 -15.00
N SER A 299 8.32 -19.45 -14.34
CA SER A 299 9.37 -20.39 -13.94
C SER A 299 10.12 -21.01 -15.15
N ASN A 300 9.48 -21.07 -16.31
CA ASN A 300 10.02 -21.69 -17.52
C ASN A 300 10.99 -20.79 -18.33
N VAL A 301 11.30 -19.58 -17.87
CA VAL A 301 12.21 -18.69 -18.61
C VAL A 301 13.67 -19.05 -18.27
N ASN A 302 14.36 -19.71 -19.19
CA ASN A 302 15.57 -20.48 -18.88
C ASN A 302 16.89 -19.66 -18.81
N SER A 303 16.92 -18.40 -19.27
CA SER A 303 18.15 -17.58 -19.29
C SER A 303 18.01 -16.28 -18.52
N TRP A 304 17.71 -16.36 -17.22
CA TRP A 304 17.75 -15.17 -16.37
C TRP A 304 19.20 -14.70 -16.27
N SER A 305 19.46 -13.48 -16.74
CA SER A 305 20.72 -12.80 -16.43
C SER A 305 20.96 -12.81 -14.92
N ILE A 306 22.24 -12.88 -14.49
CA ILE A 306 22.59 -12.82 -13.06
C ILE A 306 21.90 -11.63 -12.39
N SER A 307 21.82 -10.50 -13.09
CA SER A 307 21.12 -9.30 -12.65
C SER A 307 19.66 -9.61 -12.34
N LEU A 308 18.88 -10.18 -13.28
CA LEU A 308 17.46 -10.55 -13.09
C LEU A 308 17.24 -11.46 -11.89
N ILE A 309 18.13 -12.44 -11.67
CA ILE A 309 18.05 -13.33 -10.49
C ILE A 309 18.16 -12.50 -9.21
N TRP A 310 19.12 -11.56 -9.14
CA TRP A 310 19.23 -10.65 -7.99
C TRP A 310 18.00 -9.75 -7.82
N PHE A 311 17.38 -9.23 -8.90
CA PHE A 311 16.12 -8.48 -8.79
C PHE A 311 15.04 -9.30 -8.09
N ILE A 312 14.91 -10.56 -8.50
CA ILE A 312 13.84 -11.44 -8.07
C ILE A 312 14.07 -11.89 -6.63
N LEU A 313 15.31 -12.24 -6.28
CA LEU A 313 15.69 -12.51 -4.89
C LEU A 313 15.39 -11.31 -3.98
N ILE A 314 15.80 -10.10 -4.37
CA ILE A 314 15.53 -8.87 -3.61
C ILE A 314 14.01 -8.66 -3.48
N GLY A 315 13.25 -8.85 -4.55
CA GLY A 315 11.79 -8.69 -4.53
C GLY A 315 11.10 -9.65 -3.57
N PHE A 316 11.47 -10.92 -3.58
CA PHE A 316 10.90 -11.88 -2.64
C PHE A 316 11.35 -11.61 -1.20
N CYS A 317 12.59 -11.16 -0.96
CA CYS A 317 13.04 -10.72 0.36
C CYS A 317 12.25 -9.49 0.87
N MET A 318 11.90 -8.57 -0.04
CA MET A 318 11.07 -7.39 0.26
C MET A 318 9.66 -7.75 0.70
N ILE A 319 9.02 -8.71 0.01
CA ILE A 319 7.69 -9.19 0.39
C ILE A 319 7.75 -9.99 1.68
N ALA A 320 8.73 -10.87 1.83
CA ALA A 320 8.89 -11.72 3.01
C ALA A 320 9.31 -10.96 4.28
N SER A 321 9.39 -9.62 4.25
CA SER A 321 9.86 -8.79 5.36
C SER A 321 11.21 -9.27 5.92
N PHE A 322 12.17 -9.61 5.06
CA PHE A 322 13.49 -10.09 5.51
C PHE A 322 14.38 -8.94 6.01
N PRO A 323 15.23 -9.10 7.04
CA PRO A 323 16.21 -8.07 7.39
C PRO A 323 17.16 -7.82 6.21
N PRO A 324 17.45 -6.56 5.83
CA PRO A 324 17.33 -5.32 6.61
C PRO A 324 16.05 -4.48 6.38
N MET A 325 14.97 -5.02 5.80
CA MET A 325 13.82 -4.18 5.37
C MET A 325 13.08 -3.47 6.53
N ILE A 326 12.49 -2.30 6.25
CA ILE A 326 11.75 -1.48 7.22
C ILE A 326 10.62 -2.29 7.89
N ASN A 327 9.89 -3.08 7.10
CA ASN A 327 8.77 -3.90 7.59
C ASN A 327 9.23 -4.89 8.68
N PHE A 328 10.43 -5.48 8.53
CA PHE A 328 11.00 -6.40 9.53
C PHE A 328 11.15 -5.73 10.89
N PHE A 329 11.75 -4.54 10.94
CA PHE A 329 11.98 -3.82 12.19
C PHE A 329 10.68 -3.43 12.89
N ILE A 330 9.62 -3.16 12.12
CA ILE A 330 8.32 -2.80 12.67
C ILE A 330 7.58 -4.03 13.17
N GLU A 331 7.61 -5.13 12.42
CA GLU A 331 7.08 -6.42 12.84
C GLU A 331 7.76 -6.91 14.13
N ALA A 332 9.08 -6.76 14.24
CA ALA A 332 9.83 -7.08 15.47
C ALA A 332 9.45 -6.16 16.64
N TRP A 333 9.32 -4.85 16.40
CA TRP A 333 8.85 -3.89 17.40
C TRP A 333 7.42 -4.22 17.87
N LEU A 334 6.53 -4.59 16.95
CA LEU A 334 5.15 -4.98 17.24
C LEU A 334 5.12 -6.22 18.16
N LEU A 335 5.91 -7.25 17.84
CA LEU A 335 6.01 -8.47 18.65
C LEU A 335 6.47 -8.17 20.08
N GLY A 336 7.43 -7.26 20.26
CA GLY A 336 7.90 -6.83 21.59
C GLY A 336 6.82 -6.13 22.42
N ASN A 337 5.98 -5.27 21.81
CA ASN A 337 4.95 -4.54 22.55
C ASN A 337 3.69 -5.39 22.82
N VAL A 338 3.37 -6.30 21.92
CA VAL A 338 2.22 -7.19 22.07
C VAL A 338 2.51 -8.33 23.05
N ALA A 339 3.78 -8.58 23.42
CA ALA A 339 4.23 -9.57 24.40
C ALA A 339 3.43 -9.61 25.72
N LYS A 340 2.78 -8.50 26.09
CA LYS A 340 1.92 -8.39 27.28
C LYS A 340 0.61 -9.17 27.17
N HIS A 341 0.10 -9.42 25.95
CA HIS A 341 -1.17 -10.09 25.69
C HIS A 341 -0.96 -11.45 25.04
N SER A 342 -1.12 -12.53 25.80
CA SER A 342 -0.85 -13.91 25.34
C SER A 342 -1.58 -14.29 24.05
N GLY A 343 -2.87 -13.93 23.91
CA GLY A 343 -3.65 -14.27 22.70
C GLY A 343 -3.13 -13.59 21.42
N LEU A 344 -2.91 -12.28 21.46
CA LEU A 344 -2.41 -11.53 20.30
C LEU A 344 -0.97 -11.95 19.94
N THR A 345 -0.12 -12.29 20.91
CA THR A 345 1.25 -12.75 20.61
C THR A 345 1.27 -14.01 19.76
N ILE A 346 0.43 -14.99 20.09
CA ILE A 346 0.34 -16.26 19.35
C ILE A 346 -0.12 -15.98 17.92
N LEU A 347 -1.14 -15.14 17.76
CA LEU A 347 -1.64 -14.76 16.43
C LEU A 347 -0.58 -14.05 15.59
N ILE A 348 0.20 -13.12 16.17
CA ILE A 348 1.28 -12.45 15.46
C ILE A 348 2.40 -13.42 15.09
N CYS A 349 2.78 -14.34 15.97
CA CYS A 349 3.79 -15.36 15.64
C CYS A 349 3.36 -16.23 14.45
N ILE A 350 2.10 -16.66 14.42
CA ILE A 350 1.54 -17.44 13.30
C ILE A 350 1.51 -16.59 12.04
N TYR A 351 1.10 -15.32 12.15
CA TYR A 351 1.12 -14.37 11.05
C TYR A 351 2.52 -14.23 10.44
N LEU A 352 3.56 -13.98 11.27
CA LEU A 352 4.94 -13.78 10.82
C LEU A 352 5.53 -15.04 10.17
N PHE A 353 5.11 -16.21 10.64
CA PHE A 353 5.49 -17.48 10.03
C PHE A 353 4.94 -17.59 8.60
N PHE A 354 3.64 -17.34 8.40
CA PHE A 354 3.05 -17.43 7.05
C PHE A 354 3.45 -16.30 6.13
N SER A 355 3.62 -15.08 6.65
CA SER A 355 4.04 -13.91 5.87
C SER A 355 5.41 -14.12 5.19
N SER A 356 6.33 -14.82 5.86
CA SER A 356 7.65 -15.13 5.33
C SER A 356 7.68 -16.44 4.53
N LEU A 357 6.95 -17.48 4.97
CA LEU A 357 6.95 -18.79 4.32
C LEU A 357 6.40 -18.74 2.89
N ILE A 358 5.29 -18.04 2.66
CA ILE A 358 4.61 -18.06 1.36
C ILE A 358 5.46 -17.46 0.25
N PRO A 359 6.01 -16.23 0.38
CA PRO A 359 6.89 -15.68 -0.64
C PRO A 359 8.12 -16.55 -0.90
N LEU A 360 8.70 -17.16 0.14
CA LEU A 360 9.86 -18.05 0.02
C LEU A 360 9.52 -19.37 -0.71
N CYS A 361 8.35 -19.95 -0.45
CA CYS A 361 7.86 -21.13 -1.17
C CYS A 361 7.66 -20.83 -2.67
N ILE A 362 7.05 -19.68 -2.99
CA ILE A 362 6.83 -19.25 -4.38
C ILE A 362 8.18 -19.00 -5.08
N MET A 363 9.12 -18.36 -4.38
CA MET A 363 10.48 -18.17 -4.87
C MET A 363 11.16 -19.51 -5.18
N GLY A 364 11.04 -20.50 -4.28
CA GLY A 364 11.58 -21.85 -4.47
C GLY A 364 10.98 -22.57 -5.67
N LEU A 365 9.65 -22.49 -5.85
CA LEU A 365 8.97 -23.03 -7.03
C LEU A 365 9.44 -22.36 -8.34
N GLY A 366 9.63 -21.04 -8.31
CA GLY A 366 10.12 -20.28 -9.46
C GLY A 366 11.53 -20.67 -9.90
N PHE A 367 12.44 -20.96 -8.97
CA PHE A 367 13.84 -21.29 -9.30
C PHE A 367 14.08 -22.77 -9.64
N THR A 368 13.25 -23.69 -9.16
CA THR A 368 13.43 -25.15 -9.30
C THR A 368 12.91 -25.70 -10.62
N ARG A 369 11.84 -25.13 -11.17
CA ARG A 369 11.24 -25.58 -12.45
C ARG A 369 11.90 -24.89 -13.65
N ARG A 370 13.15 -25.27 -13.96
CA ARG A 370 13.84 -24.81 -15.17
C ARG A 370 13.65 -25.80 -16.32
N VAL A 371 13.01 -25.39 -17.42
CA VAL A 371 12.87 -26.20 -18.63
C VAL A 371 13.39 -25.40 -19.86
N SER A 372 14.20 -26.08 -20.69
CA SER A 372 14.83 -25.75 -22.02
C SER A 372 13.99 -24.86 -22.96
N ASP A 373 14.47 -24.09 -23.97
CA ASP A 373 15.76 -23.76 -24.61
C ASP A 373 15.57 -22.41 -25.35
N TYR A 374 15.38 -21.31 -24.63
CA TYR A 374 15.25 -19.99 -25.28
C TYR A 374 16.19 -18.97 -24.65
N SER A 375 17.21 -18.56 -25.40
CA SER A 375 18.11 -17.47 -25.03
C SER A 375 17.47 -16.13 -25.39
N LEU A 376 16.86 -15.48 -24.40
CA LEU A 376 16.32 -14.12 -24.57
C LEU A 376 17.42 -13.10 -24.30
N SER A 377 17.93 -12.45 -25.35
CA SER A 377 18.86 -11.34 -25.25
C SER A 377 18.11 -10.07 -24.83
N PHE A 378 18.09 -9.77 -23.54
CA PHE A 378 17.55 -8.51 -23.04
C PHE A 378 18.48 -7.34 -23.43
N SER A 379 18.01 -6.40 -24.25
CA SER A 379 18.78 -5.26 -24.77
C SER A 379 19.03 -4.15 -23.74
N ASN A 380 18.21 -4.07 -22.68
CA ASN A 380 18.25 -2.98 -21.69
C ASN A 380 18.69 -3.43 -20.28
N LYS A 381 19.73 -4.26 -20.18
CA LYS A 381 20.26 -4.74 -18.87
C LYS A 381 20.72 -3.60 -17.94
N ASN A 382 21.30 -2.54 -18.51
CA ASN A 382 21.85 -1.42 -17.74
C ASN A 382 20.76 -0.56 -17.09
N ALA A 383 19.63 -0.33 -17.79
CA ALA A 383 18.51 0.42 -17.25
C ALA A 383 17.85 -0.33 -16.07
N LEU A 384 17.73 -1.66 -16.20
CA LEU A 384 17.24 -2.50 -15.12
C LEU A 384 18.17 -2.39 -13.89
N LEU A 385 19.48 -2.63 -14.07
CA LEU A 385 20.48 -2.53 -13.00
C LEU A 385 20.44 -1.18 -12.27
N LEU A 386 20.40 -0.08 -13.02
CA LEU A 386 20.26 1.26 -12.43
C LEU A 386 18.97 1.42 -11.63
N PHE A 387 17.85 0.88 -12.13
CA PHE A 387 16.59 0.88 -11.39
C PHE A 387 16.72 0.17 -10.04
N ASN A 388 17.38 -1.00 -9.99
CA ASN A 388 17.64 -1.69 -8.72
C ASN A 388 18.47 -0.88 -7.75
N PHE A 389 19.58 -0.31 -8.24
CA PHE A 389 20.47 0.45 -7.40
C PHE A 389 19.76 1.65 -6.79
N VAL A 390 18.94 2.35 -7.57
CA VAL A 390 18.13 3.47 -7.06
C VAL A 390 17.13 2.98 -6.01
N TRP A 391 16.35 1.93 -6.30
CA TRP A 391 15.33 1.43 -5.37
C TRP A 391 15.94 0.95 -4.05
N MET A 392 17.04 0.19 -4.13
CA MET A 392 17.77 -0.29 -2.96
C MET A 392 18.41 0.85 -2.17
N SER A 393 18.99 1.85 -2.85
CA SER A 393 19.56 3.01 -2.17
C SER A 393 18.51 3.79 -1.38
N VAL A 394 17.32 3.99 -1.96
CA VAL A 394 16.20 4.66 -1.28
C VAL A 394 15.77 3.86 -0.05
N MET A 395 15.66 2.54 -0.17
CA MET A 395 15.27 1.69 0.95
C MET A 395 16.29 1.66 2.08
N LEU A 396 17.58 1.73 1.77
CA LEU A 396 18.65 1.81 2.77
C LEU A 396 18.74 3.19 3.43
N ILE A 397 18.37 4.26 2.72
CA ILE A 397 18.36 5.63 3.28
C ILE A 397 17.20 5.85 4.25
N ILE A 398 16.07 5.16 4.04
CA ILE A 398 14.86 5.32 4.86
C ILE A 398 14.93 4.51 6.17
N GLN A 399 15.79 3.50 6.25
CA GLN A 399 16.08 2.74 7.47
C GLN A 399 16.90 3.56 8.45
#